data_AF-W7EFC8-F1
#
_entry.id   AF-W7EFC8-F1
#
_cell.length_a   1.000
_cell.length_b   1.000
_cell.length_c   1.000
_cell.angle_alpha   90.00
_cell.angle_beta   90.00
_cell.angle_gamma   90.00
#
_symmetry.space_group_name_H-M   'P 1'
#
loop_
_entity.id
_entity.type
_entity.pdbx_description
1 polymer ?
#
loop_
_entity_poly.entity_id
_entity_poly.type
_entity_poly.pdbx_seq_one_letter_code
_entity_poly.pdbx_strand_id
1 'polypeptide(L)'
;MAENDEVSLMKLYQDLISSPPGATWSTKLQNYCEIFWTRVEREPIPPPDLVDEFIKLLRNDDNLLLARLVIPDLRIAIEPPDNPIKLKILGHIDPNRSSIRLLGARTQQYDTEEHTHFLEERQLLLEAELYRASLLLYGHSNINEAQKKRLQEWLAAYPAESTVDLPSLR
;
A
#
# COMPACT_ATOMS: atom_id res chain seq x y z
N MET A 1 -13.16 -27.68 -22.28
CA MET A 1 -13.40 -26.22 -22.35
C MET A 1 -12.15 -25.38 -22.02
N ALA A 2 -10.97 -25.98 -21.88
CA ALA A 2 -9.74 -25.29 -21.48
C ALA A 2 -8.99 -24.57 -22.63
N GLU A 3 -9.00 -25.14 -23.83
CA GLU A 3 -8.25 -24.63 -25.00
C GLU A 3 -8.77 -23.28 -25.51
N ASN A 4 -10.09 -23.06 -25.46
CA ASN A 4 -10.73 -21.84 -25.97
C ASN A 4 -10.29 -20.58 -25.20
N ASP A 5 -9.78 -20.81 -24.01
CA ASP A 5 -9.67 -19.89 -22.91
C ASP A 5 -8.18 -19.45 -22.81
N GLU A 6 -7.27 -20.32 -23.27
CA GLU A 6 -5.85 -20.05 -23.56
C GLU A 6 -5.66 -19.30 -24.89
N VAL A 7 -6.44 -19.66 -25.91
CA VAL A 7 -6.54 -18.90 -27.17
C VAL A 7 -7.04 -17.48 -26.91
N SER A 8 -7.90 -17.27 -25.90
CA SER A 8 -8.34 -15.93 -25.48
C SER A 8 -7.21 -15.10 -24.86
N LEU A 9 -6.38 -15.68 -23.99
CA LEU A 9 -5.26 -14.95 -23.36
C LEU A 9 -4.18 -14.53 -24.37
N MET A 10 -3.79 -15.44 -25.26
CA MET A 10 -2.81 -15.15 -26.31
C MET A 10 -3.30 -14.05 -27.26
N LYS A 11 -4.60 -14.07 -27.62
CA LYS A 11 -5.20 -13.01 -28.44
C LYS A 11 -5.21 -11.66 -27.73
N LEU A 12 -5.58 -11.62 -26.45
CA LEU A 12 -5.55 -10.39 -25.65
C LEU A 12 -4.14 -9.81 -25.54
N TYR A 13 -3.13 -10.66 -25.37
CA TYR A 13 -1.73 -10.24 -25.34
C TYR A 13 -1.26 -9.71 -26.71
N GLN A 14 -1.63 -10.38 -27.81
CA GLN A 14 -1.33 -9.89 -29.16
C GLN A 14 -2.02 -8.56 -29.46
N ASP A 15 -3.27 -8.40 -29.04
CA ASP A 15 -4.02 -7.15 -29.18
C ASP A 15 -3.39 -6.01 -28.37
N LEU A 16 -2.80 -6.32 -27.21
CA LEU A 16 -2.08 -5.36 -26.38
C LEU A 16 -0.82 -4.85 -27.08
N ILE A 17 0.00 -5.77 -27.61
CA ILE A 17 1.27 -5.43 -28.29
C ILE A 17 1.00 -4.70 -29.61
N SER A 18 -0.04 -5.10 -30.33
CA SER A 18 -0.39 -4.53 -31.64
C SER A 18 -1.08 -3.17 -31.54
N SER A 19 -1.54 -2.78 -30.34
CA SER A 19 -2.21 -1.50 -30.13
C SER A 19 -1.20 -0.38 -29.89
N PRO A 20 -1.27 0.75 -30.62
CA PRO A 20 -0.42 1.90 -30.32
C PRO A 20 -0.73 2.46 -28.91
N PRO A 21 0.26 3.07 -28.24
CA PRO A 21 0.05 3.72 -26.94
C PRO A 21 -0.94 4.88 -27.12
N GLY A 22 -2.15 4.69 -26.60
CA GLY A 22 -3.27 5.61 -26.72
C GLY A 22 -4.29 5.38 -25.61
N ALA A 23 -5.41 6.10 -25.64
CA ALA A 23 -6.39 6.15 -24.55
C ALA A 23 -6.97 4.77 -24.14
N THR A 24 -6.92 3.77 -25.03
CA THR A 24 -7.46 2.42 -24.77
C THR A 24 -6.41 1.40 -24.36
N TRP A 25 -5.12 1.74 -24.43
CA TRP A 25 -4.03 0.80 -24.15
C TRP A 25 -3.99 0.40 -22.67
N SER A 26 -4.14 1.38 -21.77
CA SER A 26 -4.20 1.15 -20.33
C SER A 26 -5.37 0.23 -19.92
N THR A 27 -6.55 0.42 -20.51
CA THR A 27 -7.72 -0.42 -20.26
C THR A 27 -7.50 -1.85 -20.75
N LYS A 28 -6.88 -2.02 -21.93
CA LYS A 28 -6.52 -3.36 -22.45
C LYS A 28 -5.49 -4.05 -21.55
N LEU A 29 -4.50 -3.31 -21.05
CA LEU A 29 -3.51 -3.83 -20.10
C LEU A 29 -4.18 -4.31 -18.82
N GLN A 30 -5.05 -3.49 -18.24
CA GLN A 30 -5.77 -3.81 -17.02
C GLN A 30 -6.64 -5.05 -17.19
N ASN A 31 -7.42 -5.11 -18.27
CA ASN A 31 -8.26 -6.27 -18.56
C ASN A 31 -7.40 -7.55 -18.77
N TYR A 32 -6.30 -7.45 -19.50
CA TYR A 32 -5.36 -8.56 -19.67
C TYR A 32 -4.78 -9.03 -18.32
N CYS A 33 -4.36 -8.09 -17.46
CA CYS A 33 -3.80 -8.40 -16.15
C CYS A 33 -4.82 -9.11 -15.26
N GLU A 34 -6.06 -8.62 -15.20
CA GLU A 34 -7.14 -9.22 -14.42
C GLU A 34 -7.47 -10.64 -14.89
N ILE A 35 -7.63 -10.83 -16.20
CA ILE A 35 -7.93 -12.14 -16.79
C ILE A 35 -6.76 -13.11 -16.58
N PHE A 36 -5.52 -12.66 -16.79
CA PHE A 36 -4.34 -13.48 -16.56
C PHE A 36 -4.25 -13.90 -15.08
N TRP A 37 -4.42 -12.96 -14.15
CA TRP A 37 -4.28 -13.22 -12.72
C TRP A 37 -5.33 -14.17 -12.15
N THR A 38 -6.57 -14.05 -12.62
CA THR A 38 -7.67 -14.98 -12.27
C THR A 38 -7.49 -16.35 -12.91
N ARG A 39 -6.87 -16.43 -14.09
CA ARG A 39 -6.62 -17.68 -14.80
C ARG A 39 -5.48 -18.50 -14.22
N VAL A 40 -4.49 -17.86 -13.61
CA VAL A 40 -3.39 -18.56 -12.89
C VAL A 40 -3.91 -19.44 -11.74
N GLU A 41 -5.13 -19.22 -11.25
CA GLU A 41 -5.79 -20.05 -10.23
C GLU A 41 -6.57 -21.24 -10.81
N ARG A 42 -6.80 -21.27 -12.13
CA ARG A 42 -7.62 -22.29 -12.79
C ARG A 42 -6.75 -23.32 -13.50
N GLU A 43 -7.22 -24.56 -13.54
CA GLU A 43 -6.64 -25.57 -14.42
C GLU A 43 -7.22 -25.46 -15.84
N PRO A 44 -6.40 -25.61 -16.89
CA PRO A 44 -4.96 -25.86 -16.88
C PRO A 44 -4.15 -24.59 -16.58
N ILE A 45 -3.03 -24.82 -15.90
CA ILE A 45 -2.04 -23.80 -15.58
C ILE A 45 -1.51 -23.18 -16.88
N PRO A 46 -1.41 -21.84 -16.98
CA PRO A 46 -0.87 -21.19 -18.16
C PRO A 46 0.59 -21.63 -18.44
N PRO A 47 0.98 -21.70 -19.72
CA PRO A 47 2.32 -22.14 -20.10
C PRO A 47 3.39 -21.19 -19.51
N PRO A 48 4.56 -21.73 -19.14
CA PRO A 48 5.61 -20.95 -18.47
C PRO A 48 6.09 -19.76 -19.31
N ASP A 49 6.10 -19.87 -20.64
CA ASP A 49 6.48 -18.80 -21.54
C ASP A 49 5.56 -17.57 -21.40
N LEU A 50 4.26 -17.80 -21.24
CA LEU A 50 3.26 -16.74 -21.06
C LEU A 50 3.45 -16.03 -19.70
N VAL A 51 3.84 -16.79 -18.67
CA VAL A 51 4.18 -16.25 -17.35
C VAL A 51 5.42 -15.37 -17.42
N ASP A 52 6.45 -15.79 -18.16
CA ASP A 52 7.66 -15.01 -18.32
C ASP A 52 7.41 -13.72 -19.13
N GLU A 53 6.57 -13.76 -20.17
CA GLU A 53 6.14 -12.56 -20.90
C GLU A 53 5.29 -11.61 -20.04
N PHE A 54 4.43 -12.14 -19.18
CA PHE A 54 3.69 -11.35 -18.20
C PHE A 54 4.64 -10.64 -17.22
N ILE A 55 5.65 -11.35 -16.72
CA ILE A 55 6.69 -10.77 -15.85
C ILE A 55 7.44 -9.66 -16.59
N LYS A 56 7.87 -9.89 -17.85
CA LYS A 56 8.55 -8.85 -18.66
C LYS A 56 7.67 -7.61 -18.84
N LEU A 57 6.38 -7.79 -19.08
CA LEU A 57 5.42 -6.69 -19.24
C LEU A 57 5.32 -5.83 -17.97
N LEU A 58 5.31 -6.47 -16.80
CA LEU A 58 5.20 -5.81 -15.49
C LEU A 58 6.52 -5.31 -14.91
N ARG A 59 7.65 -5.51 -15.60
CA ARG A 59 8.92 -4.85 -15.25
C ARG A 59 8.94 -3.36 -15.56
N ASN A 60 8.03 -2.88 -16.40
CA ASN A 60 7.85 -1.45 -16.62
C ASN A 60 6.99 -0.87 -15.49
N ASP A 61 7.50 0.16 -14.80
CA ASP A 61 6.85 0.79 -13.66
C ASP A 61 5.44 1.31 -13.98
N ASP A 62 5.24 1.91 -15.16
CA ASP A 62 3.92 2.43 -15.58
C ASP A 62 2.90 1.29 -15.73
N ASN A 63 3.35 0.16 -16.29
CA ASN A 63 2.51 -1.02 -16.48
C ASN A 63 2.19 -1.67 -15.13
N LEU A 64 3.16 -1.69 -14.21
CA LEU A 64 2.98 -2.20 -12.87
C LEU A 64 1.99 -1.36 -12.07
N LEU A 65 2.06 -0.03 -12.17
CA LEU A 65 1.09 0.87 -11.55
C LEU A 65 -0.33 0.60 -12.06
N LEU A 66 -0.50 0.43 -13.37
CA LEU A 66 -1.79 0.10 -13.97
C LEU A 66 -2.29 -1.28 -13.52
N ALA A 67 -1.41 -2.27 -13.44
CA ALA A 67 -1.75 -3.62 -12.98
C ALA A 67 -2.15 -3.67 -11.50
N ARG A 68 -1.51 -2.86 -10.64
CA ARG A 68 -1.85 -2.74 -9.20
C ARG A 68 -3.25 -2.22 -8.93
N LEU A 69 -3.86 -1.52 -9.89
CA LEU A 69 -5.24 -1.05 -9.78
C LEU A 69 -6.22 -2.23 -9.84
N VAL A 70 -5.97 -3.20 -10.72
CA VAL A 70 -6.84 -4.35 -10.96
C VAL A 70 -6.43 -5.62 -10.21
N ILE A 71 -5.16 -5.76 -9.84
CA ILE A 71 -4.65 -6.90 -9.06
C ILE A 71 -4.27 -6.41 -7.66
N PRO A 72 -5.12 -6.65 -6.64
CA PRO A 72 -4.81 -6.28 -5.26
C PRO A 72 -3.51 -6.93 -4.77
N ASP A 73 -3.26 -8.19 -5.13
CA ASP A 73 -2.09 -8.95 -4.67
C ASP A 73 -0.74 -8.31 -5.04
N LEU A 74 -0.69 -7.42 -6.06
CA LEU A 74 0.52 -6.69 -6.45
C LEU A 74 0.81 -5.46 -5.56
N ARG A 75 -0.09 -5.12 -4.63
CA ARG A 75 0.06 -3.97 -3.70
C ARG A 75 0.96 -4.35 -2.52
N ILE A 76 1.77 -3.40 -2.08
CA ILE A 76 2.85 -3.60 -1.10
C ILE A 76 2.32 -4.08 0.27
N ALA A 77 1.14 -3.62 0.67
CA ALA A 77 0.56 -3.86 2.00
C ALA A 77 -0.37 -5.09 2.10
N ILE A 78 -0.45 -5.92 1.06
CA ILE A 78 -1.35 -7.10 1.03
C ILE A 78 -0.54 -8.37 1.26
N GLU A 79 -1.11 -9.34 1.97
CA GLU A 79 -0.49 -10.64 2.16
C GLU A 79 -0.28 -11.35 0.82
N PRO A 80 0.88 -12.01 0.61
CA PRO A 80 1.14 -12.70 -0.64
C PRO A 80 0.21 -13.91 -0.80
N PRO A 81 -0.30 -14.18 -2.02
CA PRO A 81 -1.18 -15.30 -2.29
C PRO A 81 -0.46 -16.65 -2.13
N ASP A 82 -1.20 -17.70 -1.76
CA ASP A 82 -0.66 -19.06 -1.56
C ASP A 82 -0.23 -19.76 -2.86
N ASN A 83 -0.69 -19.27 -4.02
CA ASN A 83 -0.42 -19.89 -5.30
C ASN A 83 1.07 -19.75 -5.70
N PRO A 84 1.80 -20.86 -5.96
CA PRO A 84 3.23 -20.84 -6.22
C PRO A 84 3.61 -20.03 -7.48
N ILE A 85 2.73 -19.95 -8.48
CA ILE A 85 2.99 -19.21 -9.72
C ILE A 85 2.85 -17.71 -9.47
N LYS A 86 1.83 -17.30 -8.71
CA LYS A 86 1.68 -15.90 -8.29
C LYS A 86 2.86 -15.46 -7.44
N LEU A 87 3.35 -16.32 -6.53
CA LEU A 87 4.56 -16.07 -5.75
C LEU A 87 5.80 -15.90 -6.63
N LYS A 88 5.96 -16.74 -7.67
CA LYS A 88 7.05 -16.59 -8.65
C LYS A 88 6.98 -15.24 -9.35
N ILE A 89 5.81 -14.85 -9.85
CA ILE A 89 5.60 -13.56 -10.52
C ILE A 89 5.96 -12.40 -9.58
N LEU A 90 5.46 -12.45 -8.33
CA LEU A 90 5.73 -11.44 -7.32
C LEU A 90 7.21 -11.32 -6.97
N GLY A 91 7.92 -12.45 -6.84
CA GLY A 91 9.36 -12.46 -6.56
C GLY A 91 10.21 -11.84 -7.67
N HIS A 92 9.73 -11.87 -8.92
CA HIS A 92 10.42 -11.27 -10.07
C HIS A 92 10.10 -9.80 -10.31
N ILE A 93 8.90 -9.35 -9.91
CA ILE A 93 8.47 -7.94 -10.07
C ILE A 93 8.96 -7.11 -8.90
N ASP A 94 8.90 -7.66 -7.69
CA ASP A 94 9.30 -6.95 -6.47
C ASP A 94 10.29 -7.83 -5.69
N PRO A 95 11.58 -7.81 -6.08
CA PRO A 95 12.62 -8.57 -5.38
C PRO A 95 12.75 -8.12 -3.90
N ASN A 96 12.35 -6.88 -3.62
CA ASN A 96 12.31 -6.34 -2.27
C ASN A 96 11.16 -6.93 -1.46
N ARG A 97 10.05 -7.40 -2.04
CA ARG A 97 8.97 -8.06 -1.27
C ARG A 97 9.39 -9.38 -0.62
N SER A 98 10.26 -10.14 -1.29
CA SER A 98 10.95 -11.30 -0.70
C SER A 98 11.83 -10.88 0.49
N SER A 99 12.47 -9.71 0.36
CA SER A 99 13.31 -9.09 1.38
C SER A 99 12.49 -8.46 2.51
N ILE A 100 11.26 -8.02 2.24
CA ILE A 100 10.32 -7.47 3.21
C ILE A 100 9.79 -8.58 4.14
N ARG A 101 9.73 -9.84 3.71
CA ARG A 101 9.53 -10.98 4.65
C ARG A 101 10.72 -11.17 5.60
N LEU A 102 11.95 -10.93 5.14
CA LEU A 102 13.16 -10.94 5.98
C LEU A 102 13.27 -9.69 6.88
N LEU A 103 12.78 -8.54 6.41
CA LEU A 103 12.74 -7.28 7.17
C LEU A 103 11.53 -7.20 8.11
N GLY A 104 10.43 -7.92 7.85
CA GLY A 104 9.30 -8.06 8.77
C GLY A 104 9.61 -8.98 9.95
N ALA A 105 10.62 -9.85 9.81
CA ALA A 105 11.22 -10.61 10.92
C ALA A 105 12.27 -9.79 11.71
N ARG A 106 12.75 -8.67 11.15
CA ARG A 106 13.38 -7.62 11.94
C ARG A 106 12.26 -6.81 12.57
N THR A 107 11.97 -7.14 13.81
CA THR A 107 11.38 -6.24 14.79
C THR A 107 11.84 -4.82 14.46
N GLN A 108 10.89 -3.90 14.25
CA GLN A 108 11.14 -2.48 14.14
C GLN A 108 11.97 -2.03 15.35
N GLN A 109 13.28 -2.08 15.22
CA GLN A 109 14.19 -1.34 16.07
C GLN A 109 14.06 0.11 15.58
N TYR A 110 13.02 0.79 16.07
CA TYR A 110 13.00 2.25 16.16
C TYR A 110 14.14 2.66 17.10
N ASP A 111 15.35 2.61 16.58
CA ASP A 111 16.59 3.13 17.14
C ASP A 111 17.07 4.16 16.08
N THR A 112 17.43 5.41 16.33
CA THR A 112 17.83 6.01 17.62
C THR A 112 17.78 7.55 17.63
N GLU A 113 17.17 8.23 16.64
CA GLU A 113 17.14 9.71 16.58
C GLU A 113 15.78 10.28 16.11
N GLU A 114 15.11 9.60 15.18
CA GLU A 114 13.80 10.06 14.68
C GLU A 114 12.69 9.91 15.73
N HIS A 115 12.77 8.90 16.61
CA HIS A 115 11.80 8.72 17.69
C HIS A 115 11.95 9.80 18.77
N THR A 116 13.18 10.22 19.09
CA THR A 116 13.42 11.32 20.03
C THR A 116 12.93 12.64 19.45
N HIS A 117 13.21 12.93 18.18
CA HIS A 117 12.69 14.13 17.52
C HIS A 117 11.16 14.15 17.43
N PHE A 118 10.53 13.01 17.17
CA PHE A 118 9.07 12.90 17.17
C PHE A 118 8.48 13.15 18.57
N LEU A 119 9.10 12.63 19.63
CA LEU A 119 8.66 12.89 21.01
C LEU A 119 8.85 14.36 21.41
N GLU A 120 9.95 14.98 21.00
CA GLU A 120 10.22 16.41 21.20
C GLU A 120 9.22 17.29 20.47
N GLU A 121 8.96 17.00 19.19
CA GLU A 121 7.99 17.74 18.37
C GLU A 121 6.58 17.60 18.96
N ARG A 122 6.19 16.39 19.35
CA ARG A 122 4.90 16.13 20.00
C ARG A 122 4.78 16.89 21.33
N GLN A 123 5.84 16.94 22.13
CA GLN A 123 5.84 17.69 23.39
C GLN A 123 5.67 19.20 23.13
N LEU A 124 6.38 19.74 22.15
CA LEU A 124 6.32 21.16 21.79
C LEU A 124 4.93 21.55 21.26
N LEU A 125 4.30 20.68 20.46
CA LEU A 125 2.93 20.88 20.00
C LEU A 125 1.93 20.90 21.17
N LEU A 126 2.05 19.96 22.10
CA LEU A 126 1.17 19.90 23.28
C LEU A 126 1.33 21.14 24.16
N GLU A 127 2.56 21.63 24.34
CA GLU A 127 2.83 22.87 25.07
C GLU A 127 2.23 24.09 24.38
N ALA A 128 2.36 24.19 23.05
CA ALA A 128 1.75 25.25 22.27
C ALA A 128 0.21 25.23 22.35
N GLU A 129 -0.39 24.04 22.33
CA GLU A 129 -1.83 23.87 22.47
C GLU A 129 -2.32 24.26 23.88
N LEU A 130 -1.61 23.85 24.92
CA LEU A 130 -1.92 24.26 26.29
C LEU A 130 -1.80 25.78 26.45
N TYR A 131 -0.76 26.38 25.88
CA TYR A 131 -0.59 27.83 25.90
C TYR A 131 -1.76 28.53 25.19
N ARG A 132 -2.14 28.07 23.99
CA ARG A 132 -3.29 28.62 23.26
C ARG A 132 -4.59 28.44 24.04
N ALA A 133 -4.83 27.27 24.60
CA ALA A 133 -6.03 26.98 25.37
C ALA A 133 -6.08 27.79 26.68
N SER A 134 -4.92 28.05 27.31
CA SER A 134 -4.83 28.92 28.49
C SER A 134 -5.20 30.37 28.18
N LEU A 135 -4.75 30.91 27.04
CA LEU A 135 -5.14 32.24 26.57
C LEU A 135 -6.63 32.30 26.23
N LEU A 136 -7.17 31.26 25.59
CA LEU A 136 -8.58 31.23 25.18
C LEU A 136 -9.54 31.10 26.37
N LEU A 137 -9.20 30.28 27.37
CA LEU A 137 -10.11 29.96 28.48
C LEU A 137 -9.90 30.85 29.71
N TYR A 138 -8.69 31.35 29.93
CA TYR A 138 -8.35 32.14 31.11
C TYR A 138 -7.86 33.55 30.78
N GLY A 139 -7.64 33.89 29.51
CA GLY A 139 -7.17 35.22 29.09
C GLY A 139 -5.71 35.53 29.42
N HIS A 140 -4.99 34.58 30.04
CA HIS A 140 -3.58 34.71 30.40
C HIS A 140 -2.89 33.34 30.42
N SER A 141 -1.58 33.32 30.22
CA SER A 141 -0.77 32.09 30.13
C SER A 141 -0.29 31.54 31.46
N ASN A 142 -0.27 32.37 32.51
CA ASN A 142 0.17 31.94 33.83
C ASN A 142 -0.98 31.26 34.59
N ILE A 143 -1.10 29.95 34.42
CA ILE A 143 -2.14 29.12 35.03
C ILE A 143 -1.53 28.23 36.11
N ASN A 144 -2.29 27.96 37.17
CA ASN A 144 -1.84 27.05 38.23
C ASN A 144 -1.97 25.57 37.81
N GLU A 145 -1.33 24.66 38.55
CA GLU A 145 -1.32 23.23 38.22
C GLU A 145 -2.71 22.59 38.16
N ALA A 146 -3.66 23.08 38.98
CA ALA A 146 -5.04 22.60 38.93
C ALA A 146 -5.77 23.01 37.63
N GLN A 147 -5.51 24.23 37.14
CA GLN A 147 -6.03 24.74 35.87
C GLN A 147 -5.36 24.04 34.68
N LYS A 148 -4.05 23.76 34.75
CA LYS A 148 -3.31 23.01 33.73
C LYS A 148 -3.85 21.60 33.55
N LYS A 149 -4.11 20.88 34.65
CA LYS A 149 -4.70 19.53 34.60
C LYS A 149 -6.10 19.54 33.96
N ARG A 150 -6.93 20.52 34.32
CA ARG A 150 -8.27 20.69 33.76
C ARG A 150 -8.25 21.01 32.26
N LEU A 151 -7.26 21.77 31.81
CA LEU A 151 -7.02 22.06 30.39
C LEU A 151 -6.60 20.83 29.61
N GLN A 152 -5.71 20.01 30.17
CA GLN A 152 -5.30 18.74 29.55
C GLN A 152 -6.49 17.78 29.40
N GLU A 153 -7.33 17.67 30.43
CA GLU A 153 -8.56 16.87 30.38
C GLU A 153 -9.55 17.40 29.33
N TRP A 154 -9.65 18.73 29.19
CA TRP A 154 -10.51 19.37 28.19
C TRP A 154 -9.98 19.17 26.75
N LEU A 155 -8.68 19.30 26.52
CA LEU A 155 -8.05 19.03 25.22
C LEU A 155 -8.18 17.56 24.82
N ALA A 156 -8.02 16.64 25.77
CA ALA A 156 -8.18 15.19 25.54
C ALA A 156 -9.64 14.80 25.23
N ALA A 157 -10.62 15.59 25.68
CA ALA A 157 -12.04 15.37 25.42
C ALA A 157 -12.52 15.97 24.09
N TYR A 158 -11.70 16.77 23.41
CA TYR A 158 -12.04 17.31 22.10
C TYR A 158 -11.85 16.21 21.03
N PRO A 159 -12.86 15.88 20.22
CA PRO A 159 -12.68 14.92 19.14
C PRO A 159 -11.72 15.54 18.13
N ALA A 160 -10.58 14.87 17.88
CA ALA A 160 -9.74 15.21 16.75
C ALA A 160 -10.56 15.08 15.47
N GLU A 161 -10.64 16.13 14.66
CA GLU A 161 -11.18 16.03 13.30
C GLU A 161 -10.31 15.00 12.53
N SER A 162 -10.87 13.80 12.39
CA SER A 162 -10.39 12.71 11.53
C SER A 162 -8.88 12.47 11.58
N THR A 163 -8.43 11.70 12.58
CA THR A 163 -7.30 10.81 12.33
C THR A 163 -7.72 9.88 11.20
N VAL A 164 -7.04 10.00 10.06
CA VAL A 164 -6.98 8.96 9.04
C VAL A 164 -6.89 7.62 9.76
N ASP A 165 -7.87 6.74 9.53
CA ASP A 165 -7.90 5.38 10.05
C ASP A 165 -6.61 4.66 9.63
N LEU A 166 -5.60 4.69 10.50
CA LEU A 166 -4.48 3.76 10.40
C LEU A 166 -5.04 2.39 10.79
N PRO A 167 -4.99 1.39 9.89
CA PRO A 167 -5.55 0.09 10.18
C PRO A 167 -4.87 -0.51 11.40
N SER A 168 -5.71 -0.93 12.34
CA SER A 168 -5.34 -1.61 13.57
C SER A 168 -4.63 -2.92 13.21
N LEU A 169 -3.32 -2.97 13.42
CA LEU A 169 -2.55 -4.20 13.35
C LEU A 169 -2.96 -5.09 14.54
N ARG A 170 -3.78 -6.11 14.25
CA ARG A 170 -3.99 -7.28 15.11
C ARG A 170 -3.04 -8.40 14.68
#